data_AF-A0A2E7BHG0-F1
#
_entry.id   AF-A0A2E7BHG0-F1
#
_cell.length_a   1.000
_cell.length_b   1.000
_cell.length_c   1.000
_cell.angle_alpha   90.00
_cell.angle_beta   90.00
_cell.angle_gamma   90.00
#
_symmetry.space_group_name_H-M   'P 1'
#
loop_
_entity.id
_entity.type
_entity.pdbx_description
1 polymer ?
#
loop_
_entity_poly.entity_id
_entity_poly.type
_entity_poly.pdbx_seq_one_letter_code
_entity_poly.pdbx_strand_id
1 'polypeptide(L)'
;MYTDVHRVYEAALANGGALYRLETKSAAHYFRTRAHYYRKLLRSEIERRQKSPATAETKYDSIKISIDKEDPCLLRFTIQGSILEGALTGADGKPIEAPESSPMSEISESPDLLQEVPDELEEFAKGLLLNAKQEPK
;
A
#
# COMPACT_ATOMS: atom_id res chain seq x y z
N MET A 1 8.92 9.77 -19.03
CA MET A 1 7.87 8.73 -19.13
C MET A 1 6.86 8.76 -17.97
N TYR A 2 7.12 9.43 -16.82
CA TYR A 2 6.19 9.52 -15.68
C TYR A 2 5.97 10.95 -15.16
N THR A 3 6.16 11.94 -16.04
CA THR A 3 6.10 13.37 -15.67
C THR A 3 4.70 13.81 -15.22
N ASP A 4 3.66 13.24 -15.82
CA ASP A 4 2.26 13.41 -15.44
C ASP A 4 1.98 12.84 -14.05
N VAL A 5 2.42 11.60 -13.77
CA VAL A 5 2.27 10.96 -12.46
C VAL A 5 2.98 11.77 -11.38
N HIS A 6 4.20 12.20 -11.67
CA HIS A 6 4.99 13.04 -10.77
C HIS A 6 4.25 14.34 -10.41
N ARG A 7 3.74 15.07 -11.41
CA ARG A 7 2.99 16.31 -11.19
C ARG A 7 1.75 16.10 -10.33
N VAL A 8 0.97 15.05 -10.60
CA VAL A 8 -0.24 14.73 -9.83
C VAL A 8 0.11 14.38 -8.37
N TYR A 9 1.20 13.64 -8.14
CA TYR A 9 1.67 13.35 -6.79
C TYR A 9 2.13 14.58 -6.03
N GLU A 10 2.95 15.45 -6.66
CA GLU A 10 3.38 16.70 -6.01
C GLU A 10 2.18 17.58 -5.66
N ALA A 11 1.21 17.71 -6.57
CA ALA A 11 -0.03 18.42 -6.31
C ALA A 11 -0.83 17.79 -5.18
N ALA A 12 -0.93 16.45 -5.12
CA ALA A 12 -1.63 15.76 -4.05
C ALA A 12 -0.95 15.95 -2.69
N LEU A 13 0.38 15.88 -2.62
CA LEU A 13 1.14 16.12 -1.38
C LEU A 13 0.97 17.56 -0.89
N ALA A 14 1.10 18.53 -1.78
CA ALA A 14 0.99 19.95 -1.44
C ALA A 14 -0.40 20.31 -0.87
N ASN A 15 -1.45 19.60 -1.29
CA ASN A 15 -2.82 19.84 -0.85
C ASN A 15 -3.30 18.88 0.27
N GLY A 16 -2.44 18.01 0.79
CA GLY A 16 -2.84 16.99 1.77
C GLY A 16 -3.80 15.93 1.21
N GLY A 17 -3.89 15.81 -0.11
CA GLY A 17 -4.80 14.93 -0.84
C GLY A 17 -5.24 15.58 -2.15
N ALA A 18 -5.87 14.80 -3.03
CA ALA A 18 -6.43 15.33 -4.28
C ALA A 18 -7.53 14.43 -4.86
N LEU A 19 -8.36 15.02 -5.72
CA LEU A 19 -9.24 14.32 -6.63
C LEU A 19 -8.75 14.58 -8.07
N TYR A 20 -8.57 13.51 -8.85
CA TYR A 20 -8.12 13.59 -10.23
C TYR A 20 -9.06 12.82 -11.12
N ARG A 21 -9.71 13.52 -12.05
CA ARG A 21 -10.67 12.93 -12.99
C ARG A 21 -10.01 12.72 -14.34
N LEU A 22 -10.23 11.53 -14.90
CA LEU A 22 -9.78 11.16 -16.24
C LEU A 22 -10.98 10.94 -17.16
N GLU A 23 -10.72 10.88 -18.47
CA GLU A 23 -11.80 10.74 -19.47
C GLU A 23 -12.50 9.38 -19.40
N THR A 24 -11.76 8.33 -19.05
CA THR A 24 -12.28 6.95 -19.06
C THR A 24 -11.82 6.16 -17.84
N LYS A 25 -12.62 5.16 -17.47
CA LYS A 25 -12.27 4.16 -16.44
C LYS A 25 -10.94 3.49 -16.73
N SER A 26 -10.71 3.10 -17.99
CA SER A 26 -9.46 2.46 -18.41
C SER A 26 -8.26 3.37 -18.19
N ALA A 27 -8.40 4.67 -18.49
CA ALA A 27 -7.36 5.65 -18.19
C ALA A 27 -7.08 5.75 -16.68
N ALA A 28 -8.10 5.72 -15.83
CA ALA A 28 -7.94 5.73 -14.37
C ALA A 28 -7.18 4.51 -13.84
N HIS A 29 -7.55 3.30 -14.30
CA HIS A 29 -6.81 2.09 -13.95
C HIS A 29 -5.37 2.12 -14.47
N TYR A 30 -5.17 2.54 -15.71
CA TYR A 30 -3.85 2.64 -16.32
C TYR A 30 -2.95 3.64 -15.57
N PHE A 31 -3.50 4.81 -15.23
CA PHE A 31 -2.80 5.81 -14.43
C PHE A 31 -2.38 5.25 -13.07
N ARG A 32 -3.31 4.59 -12.35
CA ARG A 32 -3.00 3.96 -11.06
C ARG A 32 -1.87 2.93 -11.18
N THR A 33 -1.91 2.06 -12.19
CA THR A 33 -0.85 1.08 -12.45
C THR A 33 0.50 1.78 -12.70
N ARG A 34 0.53 2.82 -13.55
CA ARG A 34 1.73 3.62 -13.78
C ARG A 34 2.24 4.30 -12.51
N ALA A 35 1.35 4.74 -11.64
CA ALA A 35 1.68 5.36 -10.36
C ALA A 35 2.34 4.37 -9.37
N HIS A 36 1.91 3.10 -9.39
CA HIS A 36 2.58 2.03 -8.65
C HIS A 36 3.98 1.72 -9.22
N TYR A 37 4.11 1.61 -10.54
CA TYR A 37 5.41 1.39 -11.18
C TYR A 37 6.38 2.54 -10.93
N TYR A 38 5.90 3.78 -10.99
CA TYR A 38 6.71 4.96 -10.70
C TYR A 38 7.28 4.91 -9.28
N ARG A 39 6.48 4.55 -8.27
CA ARG A 39 6.97 4.35 -6.90
C ARG A 39 8.01 3.24 -6.80
N LYS A 40 7.78 2.09 -7.47
CA LYS A 40 8.74 0.98 -7.50
C LYS A 40 10.08 1.39 -8.11
N LEU A 41 10.08 2.19 -9.17
CA LEU A 41 11.29 2.72 -9.81
C LEU A 41 12.08 3.62 -8.86
N LEU A 42 11.39 4.56 -8.20
CA LEU A 42 12.02 5.45 -7.22
C LEU A 42 12.62 4.66 -6.05
N ARG A 43 11.89 3.67 -5.53
CA ARG A 43 12.37 2.79 -4.47
C ARG A 43 13.64 2.05 -4.91
N SER A 44 13.63 1.42 -6.09
CA SER A 44 14.80 0.72 -6.62
C SER A 44 16.01 1.65 -6.81
N GLU A 45 15.79 2.90 -7.21
CA GLU A 45 16.85 3.89 -7.33
C GLU A 45 17.46 4.27 -5.97
N ILE A 46 16.62 4.40 -4.93
CA ILE A 46 17.08 4.64 -3.56
C ILE A 46 17.86 3.43 -3.03
N GLU A 47 17.35 2.21 -3.21
CA GLU A 47 18.03 0.97 -2.81
C GLU A 47 19.41 0.84 -3.44
N ARG A 48 19.56 1.19 -4.73
CA ARG A 48 20.87 1.15 -5.41
C ARG A 48 21.86 2.16 -4.84
N ARG A 49 21.37 3.29 -4.33
CA ARG A 49 22.21 4.36 -3.75
C ARG A 49 22.52 4.07 -2.28
N GLN A 50 21.63 3.39 -1.56
CA GLN A 50 21.82 3.03 -0.17
C GLN A 50 22.70 1.76 -0.07
N LYS A 51 23.78 1.85 0.71
CA LYS A 51 24.65 0.69 1.01
C LYS A 51 24.18 -0.10 2.24
N SER A 52 23.09 0.31 2.86
CA SER A 52 22.58 -0.23 4.12
C SER A 52 21.33 -1.08 3.88
N PRO A 53 21.08 -2.15 4.65
CA PRO A 53 19.88 -3.00 4.53
C PRO A 53 18.57 -2.33 5.00
N ALA A 54 18.51 -1.01 5.10
CA ALA A 54 17.30 -0.29 5.48
C ALA A 54 16.23 -0.40 4.38
N THR A 55 14.96 -0.40 4.79
CA THR A 55 13.84 -0.36 3.83
C THR A 55 13.85 0.99 3.11
N ALA A 56 13.93 0.97 1.79
CA ALA A 56 13.91 2.17 0.99
C ALA A 56 12.49 2.76 0.93
N GLU A 57 12.32 3.96 1.45
CA GLU A 57 11.06 4.69 1.45
C GLU A 57 11.09 5.83 0.44
N THR A 58 9.95 6.06 -0.22
CA THR A 58 9.78 7.21 -1.10
C THR A 58 8.89 8.26 -0.45
N LYS A 59 9.06 9.54 -0.80
CA LYS A 59 8.17 10.62 -0.33
C LYS A 59 6.69 10.44 -0.72
N TYR A 60 6.38 9.48 -1.59
CA TYR A 60 5.02 9.17 -2.02
C TYR A 60 4.44 7.91 -1.35
N ASP A 61 5.16 7.29 -0.41
CA ASP A 61 4.70 6.08 0.24
C ASP A 61 3.49 6.35 1.16
N SER A 62 3.34 7.58 1.65
CA SER A 62 2.15 8.06 2.36
C SER A 62 0.93 8.23 1.46
N ILE A 63 1.07 8.23 0.13
CA ILE A 63 -0.04 8.43 -0.80
C ILE A 63 -0.77 7.12 -1.06
N LYS A 64 -2.03 7.06 -0.64
CA LYS A 64 -2.99 6.02 -1.03
C LYS A 64 -3.82 6.50 -2.22
N ILE A 65 -3.88 5.68 -3.26
CA ILE A 65 -4.68 5.93 -4.47
C ILE A 65 -5.85 4.95 -4.50
N SER A 66 -7.07 5.45 -4.57
CA SER A 66 -8.28 4.67 -4.76
C SER A 66 -9.06 5.19 -5.96
N ILE A 67 -9.64 4.29 -6.76
CA ILE A 67 -10.62 4.66 -7.78
C ILE A 67 -11.98 4.69 -7.09
N ASP A 68 -12.76 5.72 -7.34
CA ASP A 68 -14.09 5.86 -6.75
C ASP A 68 -15.04 4.75 -7.27
N LYS A 69 -15.94 4.28 -6.40
CA LYS A 69 -16.87 3.18 -6.73
C LYS A 69 -18.06 3.69 -7.56
N GLU A 70 -18.46 4.93 -7.33
CA GLU A 70 -19.60 5.56 -8.01
C GLU A 70 -19.16 6.20 -9.33
N ASP A 71 -17.99 6.85 -9.35
CA ASP A 71 -17.37 7.38 -10.58
C ASP A 71 -16.03 6.67 -10.86
N PRO A 72 -16.02 5.62 -11.70
CA PRO A 72 -14.79 4.87 -11.98
C PRO A 72 -13.75 5.65 -12.80
N CYS A 73 -14.06 6.87 -13.24
CA CYS A 73 -13.12 7.78 -13.87
C CYS A 73 -12.40 8.70 -12.86
N LEU A 74 -12.80 8.68 -11.59
CA LEU A 74 -12.28 9.53 -10.54
C LEU A 74 -11.26 8.77 -9.66
N LEU A 75 -10.07 9.35 -9.52
CA LEU A 75 -9.03 8.89 -8.61
C LEU A 75 -8.98 9.79 -7.38
N ARG A 76 -9.00 9.18 -6.20
CA ARG A 76 -8.84 9.84 -4.91
C ARG A 76 -7.46 9.53 -4.35
N PHE A 77 -6.73 10.59 -4.02
CA PHE A 77 -5.42 10.56 -3.38
C PHE A 77 -5.61 10.98 -1.93
N THR A 78 -5.31 10.07 -1.01
CA THR A 78 -5.35 10.33 0.43
C THR A 78 -3.94 10.20 0.98
N ILE A 79 -3.51 11.17 1.78
CA ILE A 79 -2.22 11.12 2.47
C ILE A 79 -2.45 10.43 3.82
N GLN A 80 -1.89 9.24 3.99
CA GLN A 80 -1.89 8.55 5.28
C GLN A 80 -0.80 9.15 6.16
N GLY A 81 -1.19 9.68 7.32
CA GLY A 81 -0.28 10.34 8.26
C GLY A 81 -0.16 11.85 8.09
N SER A 82 -1.29 12.56 7.95
CA SER A 82 -1.26 14.04 7.92
C SER A 82 -0.72 14.61 9.23
N ILE A 83 0.12 15.62 9.07
CA ILE A 83 0.81 16.42 10.08
C ILE A 83 -0.20 16.97 11.10
N LEU A 84 0.04 16.71 12.39
CA LEU A 84 -0.61 17.42 13.48
C LEU A 84 0.03 18.81 13.58
N GLU A 85 -0.68 19.86 13.15
CA GLU A 85 -0.32 21.23 13.50
C GLU A 85 -1.16 21.68 14.69
N GLY A 86 -0.56 21.64 15.88
CA GLY A 86 -1.15 22.08 17.14
C GLY A 86 -0.12 22.09 18.27
N ALA A 87 -0.26 23.02 19.21
CA ALA A 87 0.50 22.99 20.45
C ALA A 87 -0.28 22.15 21.46
N LEU A 88 0.31 21.07 21.95
CA LEU A 88 -0.27 20.31 23.06
C LEU A 88 -0.03 21.13 24.34
N THR A 89 -1.06 21.32 25.16
CA THR A 89 -0.98 22.06 26.42
C THR A 89 -1.60 21.23 27.54
N GLY A 90 -0.96 21.24 28.71
CA GLY A 90 -1.40 20.52 29.89
C GLY A 90 -2.58 21.16 30.59
N ALA A 91 -3.16 20.43 31.52
CA ALA A 91 -4.28 20.89 32.35
C ALA A 91 -3.91 22.09 33.26
N ASP A 92 -2.61 22.36 33.43
CA ASP A 92 -2.05 23.53 34.09
C ASP A 92 -1.84 24.73 33.15
N GLY A 93 -2.21 24.60 31.87
CA GLY A 93 -2.07 25.64 30.84
C GLY A 93 -0.66 25.77 30.25
N LYS A 94 0.30 24.93 30.64
CA LYS A 94 1.66 24.94 30.07
C LYS A 94 1.73 24.09 28.79
N PRO A 95 2.54 24.46 27.79
CA PRO A 95 2.75 23.59 26.63
C PRO A 95 3.35 22.25 27.06
N ILE A 96 2.70 21.16 26.67
CA ILE A 96 3.22 19.79 26.72
C ILE A 96 3.79 19.51 25.34
N GLU A 97 5.01 19.01 25.27
CA GLU A 97 5.53 18.46 24.02
C GLU A 97 4.85 17.10 23.77
N ALA A 98 4.26 16.92 22.58
CA ALA A 98 3.51 15.70 22.25
C ALA A 98 4.42 14.46 22.29
N PRO A 99 4.00 13.35 22.94
CA PRO A 99 4.66 12.07 22.79
C PRO A 99 4.43 11.52 21.37
N GLU A 100 5.50 11.23 20.63
CA GLU A 100 5.41 10.74 19.25
C GLU A 100 4.65 9.40 19.15
N SER A 101 3.81 9.27 18.11
CA SER A 101 2.78 8.22 17.98
C SER A 101 3.34 6.80 17.88
N SER A 102 2.80 5.88 18.68
CA SER A 102 2.91 4.42 18.45
C SER A 102 1.68 3.91 17.69
N PRO A 103 1.84 3.18 16.55
CA PRO A 103 0.74 2.45 15.93
C PRO A 103 0.65 1.04 16.53
N MET A 104 -0.34 0.79 17.39
CA MET A 104 -0.76 -0.58 17.72
C MET A 104 -2.28 -0.66 17.74
N SER A 105 -2.86 -1.10 16.63
CA SER A 105 -4.08 -1.89 16.71
C SER A 105 -3.66 -3.36 16.77
N GLU A 106 -3.80 -3.91 17.96
CA GLU A 106 -3.52 -5.28 18.34
C GLU A 106 -4.37 -6.28 17.56
N ILE A 107 -3.77 -7.44 17.42
CA ILE A 107 -4.30 -8.68 16.88
C ILE A 107 -5.51 -9.09 17.73
N SER A 108 -6.68 -9.22 17.10
CA SER A 108 -7.82 -9.90 17.72
C SER A 108 -7.53 -11.39 17.74
N GLU A 109 -6.83 -11.85 18.78
CA GLU A 109 -6.78 -13.26 19.16
C GLU A 109 -8.17 -13.68 19.66
N SER A 110 -8.93 -14.34 18.79
CA SER A 110 -10.00 -15.24 19.22
C SER A 110 -9.32 -16.56 19.63
N PRO A 111 -9.54 -17.09 20.85
CA PRO A 111 -8.94 -18.35 21.25
C PRO A 111 -9.67 -19.54 20.58
N ASP A 112 -8.85 -20.40 19.99
CA ASP A 112 -8.89 -21.85 20.05
C ASP A 112 -10.13 -22.59 19.50
N LEU A 113 -9.94 -23.30 18.37
CA LEU A 113 -10.57 -24.59 18.06
C LEU A 113 -9.78 -25.27 16.93
N LEU A 114 -8.88 -26.18 17.33
CA LEU A 114 -8.44 -27.31 16.52
C LEU A 114 -9.64 -28.16 16.07
N GLN A 115 -9.48 -28.88 14.95
CA GLN A 115 -10.38 -29.87 14.29
C GLN A 115 -11.18 -29.28 13.10
N GLU A 116 -11.12 -29.77 11.87
CA GLU A 116 -10.62 -31.01 11.24
C GLU A 116 -10.22 -30.68 9.78
N VAL A 117 -9.14 -31.28 9.27
CA VAL A 117 -8.85 -31.27 7.83
C VAL A 117 -9.77 -32.32 7.20
N PRO A 118 -10.62 -31.98 6.21
CA PRO A 118 -11.38 -33.00 5.50
C PRO A 118 -10.42 -33.90 4.69
N ASP A 119 -10.60 -35.22 4.83
CA ASP A 119 -9.81 -36.30 4.22
C ASP A 119 -9.72 -36.28 2.67
N GLU A 120 -10.38 -35.34 1.99
CA GLU A 120 -10.45 -35.27 0.52
C GLU A 120 -9.18 -34.69 -0.14
N LEU A 121 -8.21 -34.17 0.63
CA LEU A 121 -6.98 -33.59 0.07
C LEU A 121 -5.79 -34.55 0.01
N GLU A 122 -5.83 -35.71 0.68
CA GLU A 122 -4.76 -36.72 0.56
C GLU A 122 -4.81 -37.50 -0.76
N GLU A 123 -5.99 -37.62 -1.38
CA GLU A 123 -6.13 -38.36 -2.64
C GLU A 123 -5.61 -37.56 -3.85
N PHE A 124 -5.71 -36.24 -3.81
CA PHE A 124 -5.19 -35.36 -4.86
C PHE A 124 -3.65 -35.34 -4.90
N ALA A 125 -2.99 -35.43 -3.74
CA ALA A 125 -1.53 -35.49 -3.64
C ALA A 125 -0.95 -36.82 -4.15
N LYS A 126 -1.70 -37.93 -4.02
CA LYS A 126 -1.31 -39.23 -4.62
C LYS A 126 -1.51 -39.27 -6.13
N GLY A 127 -2.47 -38.53 -6.68
CA GLY A 127 -2.69 -38.42 -8.13
C GLY A 127 -1.61 -37.64 -8.89
N LEU A 128 -0.98 -36.63 -8.26
CA LEU A 128 0.06 -35.82 -8.91
C LEU A 128 1.41 -36.55 -9.01
N LEU A 129 1.68 -37.52 -8.13
CA LEU A 129 2.94 -38.29 -8.10
C LEU A 129 2.97 -39.47 -9.08
N LEU A 130 1.83 -39.90 -9.63
CA LEU A 130 1.78 -40.99 -10.62
C LEU A 130 2.03 -40.56 -12.07
N ASN A 131 1.88 -39.26 -12.39
CA ASN A 131 2.10 -38.75 -13.75
C ASN A 131 3.53 -38.24 -14.02
N ALA A 132 4.42 -38.30 -13.03
CA ALA A 132 5.84 -37.93 -13.19
C ALA A 132 6.76 -39.10 -13.56
N LYS A 133 6.21 -40.25 -13.98
CA LYS A 133 6.97 -41.45 -14.40
C LYS A 133 6.71 -41.93 -15.82
N GLN A 134 6.12 -41.10 -16.68
CA GLN A 134 6.07 -41.37 -18.11
C GLN A 134 6.68 -40.19 -18.88
N GLU A 135 7.99 -40.26 -19.04
CA GLU A 135 8.71 -39.61 -20.13
C GLU A 135 9.03 -40.63 -21.25
N PRO A 136 9.34 -40.16 -22.46
CA PRO A 136 8.78 -40.65 -23.71
C PRO A 136 9.57 -41.80 -24.35
N LYS A 137 8.91 -42.54 -25.24
CA LYS A 137 9.54 -43.24 -26.35
C LYS A 137 8.58 -43.34 -27.52
#